data_AF-A0AAV8YYP7-F1
#
_entry.id   AF-A0AAV8YYP7-F1
#
_cell.length_a   1.000
_cell.length_b   1.000
_cell.length_c   1.000
_cell.angle_alpha   90.00
_cell.angle_beta   90.00
_cell.angle_gamma   90.00
#
_symmetry.space_group_name_H-M   'P 1'
#
loop_
_entity.id
_entity.type
_entity.pdbx_description
1 polymer ?
#
loop_
_entity_poly.entity_id
_entity_poly.type
_entity_poly.pdbx_seq_one_letter_code
_entity_poly.pdbx_strand_id
1 'polypeptide(L)'
;MVLEYMGVGDLFQYNSDFSMLSNQQVSLGAALHKAKIEVNEEGTKAAAATVLFSFRSSRPAEPAQFVCNHPFIYMLYDKIQRAVLFAGIFRRPH
;
A
#
# COMPACT_ATOMS: atom_id res chain seq x y z
N MET A 1 2.22 19.14 -10.54
CA MET A 1 1.76 18.29 -9.42
C MET A 1 1.45 16.86 -9.92
N VAL A 2 1.50 15.79 -9.11
CA VAL A 2 1.16 14.42 -9.58
C VAL A 2 -0.26 14.34 -10.16
N LEU A 3 -1.21 15.05 -9.55
CA LEU A 3 -2.62 15.11 -10.02
C LEU A 3 -2.78 15.77 -11.40
N GLU A 4 -1.91 16.73 -11.76
CA GLU A 4 -1.92 17.31 -13.11
C GLU A 4 -1.54 16.26 -14.16
N TYR A 5 -0.50 15.45 -13.90
CA TYR A 5 -0.10 14.36 -14.78
C TYR A 5 -1.17 13.27 -14.90
N MET A 6 -2.05 13.15 -13.90
CA MET A 6 -3.20 12.23 -13.92
C MET A 6 -4.44 12.82 -14.62
N GLY A 7 -4.35 14.04 -15.18
CA GLY A 7 -5.46 14.69 -15.90
C GLY A 7 -6.43 15.45 -15.01
N VAL A 8 -6.08 15.71 -13.74
CA VAL A 8 -6.92 16.40 -12.76
C VAL A 8 -6.34 17.78 -12.42
N GLY A 9 -5.61 18.38 -13.36
CA GLY A 9 -4.94 19.67 -13.16
C GLY A 9 -5.89 20.86 -13.08
N ASP A 10 -7.04 20.79 -13.77
CA ASP A 10 -8.00 21.89 -13.86
C ASP A 10 -8.59 22.29 -12.50
N LEU A 11 -8.64 21.36 -11.53
CA LEU A 11 -9.09 21.65 -10.17
C LEU A 11 -8.21 22.66 -9.43
N PHE A 12 -6.94 22.80 -9.83
CA PHE A 12 -5.97 23.68 -9.19
C PHE A 12 -5.83 25.04 -9.90
N GLN A 13 -6.57 25.26 -10.99
CA GLN A 13 -6.57 26.54 -11.68
C GLN A 13 -7.47 27.55 -10.97
N TYR A 14 -7.17 28.84 -11.10
CA TYR A 14 -7.96 29.90 -10.46
C TYR A 14 -9.40 30.00 -11.00
N ASN A 15 -9.60 29.59 -12.26
CA ASN A 15 -10.89 29.57 -12.96
C ASN A 15 -11.64 28.23 -12.82
N SER A 16 -11.20 27.34 -11.93
CA SER A 16 -11.91 26.09 -11.62
C SER A 16 -13.33 26.37 -11.14
N ASP A 17 -14.32 25.62 -11.64
CA ASP A 17 -15.71 25.74 -11.21
C ASP A 17 -15.98 24.89 -9.96
N PHE A 18 -16.17 25.58 -8.83
CA PHE A 18 -16.59 24.98 -7.55
C PHE A 18 -17.96 25.49 -7.09
N SER A 19 -18.80 26.01 -8.01
CA SER A 19 -20.12 26.58 -7.71
C SER A 19 -21.07 25.62 -6.97
N MET A 20 -20.91 24.31 -7.15
CA MET A 20 -21.68 23.28 -6.43
C MET A 20 -21.29 23.14 -4.95
N LEU A 21 -20.10 23.60 -4.55
CA LEU A 21 -19.59 23.51 -3.19
C LEU A 21 -19.71 24.83 -2.43
N SER A 22 -19.62 25.96 -3.14
CA SER A 22 -19.64 27.29 -2.54
C SER A 22 -20.22 28.33 -3.49
N ASN A 23 -20.98 29.27 -2.93
CA ASN A 23 -21.47 30.46 -3.66
C ASN A 23 -20.39 31.54 -3.83
N GLN A 24 -19.20 31.35 -3.26
CA GLN A 24 -18.05 32.25 -3.38
C GLN A 24 -17.00 31.66 -4.32
N GLN A 25 -16.22 32.52 -4.99
CA GLN A 25 -15.09 32.08 -5.78
C GLN A 25 -14.04 31.43 -4.87
N VAL A 26 -13.88 30.12 -5.01
CA VAL A 26 -12.89 29.32 -4.28
C VAL A 26 -11.98 28.62 -5.29
N SER A 27 -10.77 28.28 -4.87
CA SER A 27 -9.80 27.51 -5.67
C SER A 27 -9.08 26.50 -4.78
N LEU A 28 -8.64 25.38 -5.37
CA LEU A 28 -7.91 24.36 -4.65
C LEU A 28 -6.42 24.71 -4.64
N GLY A 29 -5.89 25.07 -3.47
CA GLY A 29 -4.46 25.44 -3.34
C GLY A 29 -3.53 24.22 -3.32
N ALA A 30 -3.84 23.21 -2.50
CA ALA A 30 -3.00 22.02 -2.37
C ALA A 30 -3.84 20.80 -1.97
N ALA A 31 -3.39 19.62 -2.42
CA ALA A 31 -3.88 18.33 -1.96
C ALA A 31 -2.77 17.61 -1.20
N LEU A 32 -3.02 17.28 0.08
CA LEU A 32 -2.04 16.63 0.96
C LEU A 32 -2.50 15.21 1.28
N HIS A 33 -1.63 14.23 1.01
CA HIS A 33 -1.85 12.83 1.33
C HIS A 33 -0.72 12.31 2.23
N LYS A 34 -1.07 11.80 3.42
CA LYS A 34 -0.12 11.22 4.38
C LYS A 34 -0.58 9.81 4.75
N ALA A 35 0.29 8.84 4.55
CA ALA A 35 0.06 7.44 4.89
C ALA A 35 1.19 6.93 5.79
N LYS A 36 0.86 6.04 6.74
CA LYS A 36 1.83 5.33 7.60
C LYS A 36 1.49 3.84 7.56
N ILE A 37 2.51 3.01 7.37
CA ILE A 37 2.41 1.55 7.47
C ILE A 37 3.44 1.10 8.50
N GLU A 38 3.02 0.19 9.36
CA GLU A 38 3.86 -0.44 10.37
C GLU A 38 3.76 -1.93 10.18
N VAL A 39 4.90 -2.60 10.05
CA VAL A 39 5.00 -4.04 9.86
C VAL A 39 5.69 -4.60 11.09
N ASN A 40 5.03 -5.50 11.79
CA ASN A 40 5.57 -6.20 12.96
C ASN A 40 5.43 -7.71 12.80
N GLU A 41 6.18 -8.46 13.61
CA GLU A 41 6.18 -9.92 13.57
C GLU A 41 4.90 -10.54 14.16
N GLU A 42 4.10 -9.77 14.90
CA GLU A 42 2.87 -10.28 15.52
C GLU A 42 1.85 -10.76 14.49
N GLY A 43 1.82 -10.16 13.30
CA GLY A 43 0.92 -10.59 12.22
C GLY A 43 1.24 -11.96 11.59
N THR A 44 2.45 -12.51 11.81
CA THR A 44 2.92 -13.76 11.16
C THR A 44 3.64 -14.75 12.11
N LYS A 45 3.85 -14.41 13.39
CA LYS A 45 4.49 -15.31 14.37
C LYS A 45 3.70 -16.60 14.65
N ALA A 46 2.38 -16.61 14.45
CA ALA A 46 1.54 -17.78 14.73
C ALA A 46 1.68 -18.91 13.71
N ALA A 47 1.99 -18.62 12.44
CA ALA A 47 2.06 -19.65 11.39
C ALA A 47 3.34 -20.52 11.46
N ALA A 48 4.45 -19.97 11.98
CA ALA A 48 5.73 -20.69 12.09
C ALA A 48 5.78 -21.69 13.25
N ALA A 49 4.97 -21.51 14.31
CA ALA A 49 4.90 -22.46 15.41
C ALA A 49 4.17 -23.77 15.05
N THR A 50 3.45 -23.81 13.92
CA THR A 50 2.57 -24.94 13.51
C THR A 50 3.16 -25.81 12.39
N VAL A 51 4.47 -25.77 12.12
CA VAL A 51 5.11 -26.86 11.34
C VAL A 51 5.54 -27.93 12.34
N LEU A 52 4.55 -28.70 12.80
CA LEU A 52 4.75 -29.85 13.66
C LEU A 52 5.85 -30.75 13.08
N PHE A 53 6.77 -31.16 13.96
CA PHE A 53 7.71 -32.25 13.76
C PHE A 53 7.00 -33.50 13.25
N SER A 54 6.89 -33.68 11.93
CA SER A 54 6.50 -34.96 11.35
C SER A 54 7.77 -35.67 10.88
N PHE A 55 8.30 -36.54 11.74
CA PHE A 55 9.27 -37.56 11.33
C PHE A 55 8.57 -38.53 10.37
N ARG A 56 8.58 -38.23 9.07
CA ARG A 56 8.26 -39.22 8.03
C ARG A 56 9.34 -39.20 6.95
N SER A 57 9.80 -40.41 6.63
CA SER A 57 10.92 -40.79 5.75
C SER A 57 10.79 -40.38 4.27
N SER A 58 10.03 -39.35 3.94
CA SER A 58 10.03 -38.72 2.61
C SER A 58 10.71 -37.39 2.77
N ARG A 59 11.83 -37.17 2.07
CA ARG A 59 12.55 -35.89 2.02
C ARG A 59 11.51 -34.78 1.79
N PRO A 60 11.20 -33.94 2.81
CA PRO A 60 10.25 -32.86 2.62
C PRO A 60 10.79 -31.99 1.49
N ALA A 61 9.95 -31.62 0.53
CA ALA A 61 10.34 -30.56 -0.40
C ALA A 61 10.69 -29.35 0.47
N GLU A 62 11.95 -28.92 0.44
CA GLU A 62 12.41 -27.73 1.15
C GLU A 62 11.40 -26.61 0.84
N PRO A 63 10.78 -25.99 1.85
CA PRO A 63 9.84 -24.92 1.61
C PRO A 63 10.54 -23.80 0.84
N ALA A 64 9.85 -23.25 -0.17
CA ALA A 64 10.38 -22.13 -0.93
C ALA A 64 10.72 -20.97 0.00
N GLN A 65 12.00 -20.58 0.04
CA GLN A 65 12.45 -19.46 0.85
C GLN A 65 12.13 -18.15 0.14
N PHE A 66 11.44 -17.25 0.84
CA PHE A 66 11.18 -15.90 0.39
C PHE A 66 11.96 -14.91 1.27
N VAL A 67 12.98 -14.29 0.69
CA VAL A 67 13.92 -13.42 1.41
C VAL A 67 13.83 -11.99 0.89
N CYS A 68 13.19 -11.10 1.65
CA CYS A 68 13.04 -9.67 1.34
C CYS A 68 14.23 -8.82 1.85
N ASN A 69 15.46 -9.16 1.46
CA ASN A 69 16.68 -8.46 1.89
C ASN A 69 17.18 -7.37 0.92
N HIS A 70 16.34 -6.94 -0.01
CA HIS A 70 16.62 -5.93 -1.03
C HIS A 70 15.33 -5.16 -1.36
N PRO A 71 15.36 -4.05 -2.11
CA PRO A 71 14.15 -3.27 -2.39
C PRO A 71 13.03 -4.11 -3.00
N PHE A 72 11.82 -4.00 -2.42
CA PHE A 72 10.65 -4.74 -2.85
C PHE A 72 9.40 -3.85 -2.89
N ILE A 73 8.39 -4.30 -3.62
CA ILE A 73 7.06 -3.66 -3.67
C ILE A 73 6.14 -4.42 -2.72
N TYR A 74 5.28 -3.70 -2.01
CA TYR A 74 4.23 -4.29 -1.18
C TYR A 74 2.87 -3.68 -1.52
N MET A 75 1.82 -4.43 -1.21
CA MET A 75 0.44 -4.02 -1.42
C MET A 75 -0.46 -4.60 -0.33
N LEU A 76 -1.32 -3.77 0.27
CA LEU A 76 -2.42 -4.21 1.11
C LEU A 76 -3.66 -4.28 0.21
N TYR A 77 -4.18 -5.48 0.02
CA TYR A 77 -5.26 -5.76 -0.93
C TYR A 77 -6.46 -6.38 -0.22
N ASP A 78 -7.63 -5.76 -0.38
CA ASP A 78 -8.90 -6.36 0.03
C ASP A 78 -9.38 -7.31 -1.07
N LYS A 79 -9.40 -8.61 -0.76
CA LYS A 79 -9.85 -9.66 -1.69
C LYS A 79 -11.35 -9.67 -1.95
N ILE A 80 -12.15 -9.23 -0.98
CA ILE A 80 -13.61 -9.23 -1.09
C ILE A 80 -14.02 -8.07 -2.01
N GLN A 81 -13.50 -6.87 -1.74
CA GLN A 81 -13.79 -5.68 -2.53
C GLN A 81 -12.97 -5.58 -3.82
N ARG A 82 -11.97 -6.45 -3.97
CA ARG A 82 -10.99 -6.46 -5.07
C ARG A 82 -10.26 -5.12 -5.21
N ALA A 83 -9.92 -4.50 -4.08
CA ALA A 83 -9.40 -3.14 -4.02
C ALA A 83 -7.99 -3.08 -3.43
N VAL A 84 -7.15 -2.21 -3.98
CA VAL A 84 -5.84 -1.87 -3.42
C VAL A 84 -6.03 -0.79 -2.37
N LEU A 85 -5.77 -1.12 -1.10
CA LEU A 85 -5.89 -0.18 0.01
C LEU A 85 -4.60 0.64 0.16
N PHE A 86 -3.45 -0.02 0.00
CA PHE A 86 -2.14 0.61 0.03
C PHE A 86 -1.20 -0.08 -0.95
N ALA A 87 -0.28 0.70 -1.53
CA ALA A 87 0.83 0.18 -2.31
C ALA A 87 2.06 1.04 -2.06
N GLY A 88 3.23 0.42 -2.07
CA GLY A 88 4.47 1.16 -1.83
C GLY A 88 5.72 0.35 -2.17
N ILE A 89 6.85 1.06 -2.16
CA ILE A 89 8.17 0.49 -2.39
C ILE A 89 8.94 0.57 -1.08
N PHE A 90 9.32 -0.57 -0.53
CA PHE A 90 10.27 -0.65 0.57
C PHE A 90 11.68 -0.59 -0.01
N ARG A 91 12.45 0.46 0.31
CA ARG A 91 13.81 0.64 -0.21
C ARG A 91 14.89 0.24 0.79
N ARG A 92 14.75 0.66 2.05
CA ARG A 92 15.66 0.37 3.15
C ARG A 92 14.90 0.46 4.48
N PRO A 93 15.29 -0.33 5.50
CA PRO A 93 14.82 -0.11 6.87
C PRO A 93 15.33 1.24 7.39
N HIS A 94 14.52 1.89 8.21
CA HIS A 94 14.90 3.08 8.96
C HIS A 94 15.40 2.71 10.35
#